data_AF-A0AAD1ADF2-F1
#
_entry.id   AF-A0AAD1ADF2-F1
#
_cell.length_a   1.000
_cell.length_b   1.000
_cell.length_c   1.000
_cell.angle_alpha   90.00
_cell.angle_beta   90.00
_cell.angle_gamma   90.00
#
_symmetry.space_group_name_H-M   'P 1'
#
loop_
_entity.id
_entity.type
_entity.pdbx_description
1 polymer ?
#
loop_
_entity_poly.entity_id
_entity_poly.type
_entity_poly.pdbx_seq_one_letter_code
_entity_poly.pdbx_strand_id
1 'polypeptide(L)'
;MPVHLPSGIALSIAYLLMAGSAEAAEANFTFNSARRDVRADPDGIWTGDAFAGGKASIFNYEMRSGAGSLIVSQIWNEDCSSSVCPTRLVRLESDGRRIVLVDDMMHQVVPPNDPRFAGLPKSAEQAEYERHPFRLSQDGKKLLNDDFSFDIDESKP
;
A
#
# COMPACT_ATOMS: atom_id res chain seq x y z
N MET A 1 -43.90 -21.03 -60.82
CA MET A 1 -42.48 -20.86 -60.47
C MET A 1 -41.95 -19.75 -61.35
N PRO A 2 -41.80 -18.52 -60.83
CA PRO A 2 -40.59 -18.15 -60.10
C PRO A 2 -40.83 -17.31 -58.83
N VAL A 3 -39.76 -17.26 -58.04
CA VAL A 3 -39.53 -16.62 -56.74
C VAL A 3 -39.45 -15.11 -56.89
N HIS A 4 -40.12 -14.34 -56.02
CA HIS A 4 -39.72 -12.97 -55.64
C HIS A 4 -40.04 -12.73 -54.15
N LEU A 5 -39.02 -12.83 -53.29
CA LEU A 5 -38.89 -11.99 -52.10
C LEU A 5 -37.67 -11.09 -52.35
N PRO A 6 -37.73 -9.82 -51.96
CA PRO A 6 -37.06 -9.49 -50.70
C PRO A 6 -37.80 -8.43 -49.88
N SER A 7 -38.32 -8.83 -48.71
CA SER A 7 -38.54 -7.89 -47.60
C SER A 7 -37.20 -7.65 -46.93
N GLY A 8 -36.57 -6.52 -47.27
CA GLY A 8 -35.37 -6.04 -46.58
C GLY A 8 -35.74 -5.54 -45.18
N ILE A 9 -35.44 -6.34 -44.16
CA ILE A 9 -35.40 -5.88 -42.77
C ILE A 9 -33.94 -5.51 -42.48
N ALA A 10 -33.64 -4.21 -42.54
CA ALA A 10 -32.36 -3.68 -42.10
C ALA A 10 -32.37 -3.53 -40.57
N LEU A 11 -31.89 -4.53 -39.85
CA LEU A 11 -31.60 -4.41 -38.42
C LEU A 11 -30.26 -3.66 -38.25
N SER A 12 -30.31 -2.39 -37.87
CA SER A 12 -29.12 -1.64 -37.44
C SER A 12 -28.83 -1.98 -35.99
N ILE A 13 -27.78 -2.77 -35.73
CA ILE A 13 -27.27 -3.02 -34.39
C ILE A 13 -26.27 -1.90 -34.06
N ALA A 14 -26.72 -0.91 -33.31
CA ALA A 14 -25.86 0.08 -32.70
C ALA A 14 -25.16 -0.56 -31.49
N TYR A 15 -23.90 -0.98 -31.65
CA TYR A 15 -23.03 -1.28 -30.52
C TYR A 15 -22.54 0.05 -29.93
N LEU A 16 -23.19 0.52 -28.87
CA LEU A 16 -22.59 1.52 -27.99
C LEU A 16 -21.44 0.85 -27.23
N LEU A 17 -20.22 1.27 -27.56
CA LEU A 17 -19.04 1.06 -26.73
C LEU A 17 -19.29 1.77 -25.39
N MET A 18 -19.70 0.99 -24.38
CA MET A 18 -19.55 1.36 -22.98
C MET A 18 -18.05 1.41 -22.68
N ALA A 19 -17.40 2.53 -23.01
CA ALA A 19 -16.15 2.90 -22.39
C ALA A 19 -16.47 3.24 -20.94
N GLY A 20 -16.58 2.21 -20.10
CA GLY A 20 -16.49 2.40 -18.66
C GLY A 20 -15.11 3.00 -18.40
N SER A 21 -15.08 4.28 -18.00
CA SER A 21 -13.93 4.81 -17.28
C SER A 21 -13.78 3.92 -16.06
N ALA A 22 -12.91 2.92 -16.15
CA ALA A 22 -12.33 2.35 -14.95
C ALA A 22 -11.58 3.53 -14.33
N GLU A 23 -12.23 4.23 -13.40
CA GLU A 23 -11.53 5.03 -12.43
C GLU A 23 -10.50 4.07 -11.83
N ALA A 24 -9.25 4.23 -12.25
CA ALA A 24 -8.14 3.54 -11.62
C ALA A 24 -8.19 4.03 -10.18
N ALA A 25 -8.79 3.22 -9.30
CA ALA A 25 -8.83 3.51 -7.88
C ALA A 25 -7.41 3.89 -7.51
N GLU A 26 -7.22 5.12 -7.03
CA GLU A 26 -5.89 5.62 -6.67
C GLU A 26 -5.26 4.57 -5.76
N ALA A 27 -4.22 3.92 -6.27
CA ALA A 27 -3.57 2.85 -5.56
C ALA A 27 -2.88 3.50 -4.36
N ASN A 28 -3.48 3.32 -3.19
CA ASN A 28 -3.02 3.90 -1.94
C ASN A 28 -2.70 2.78 -0.96
N PHE A 29 -1.70 3.03 -0.12
CA PHE A 29 -1.44 2.16 1.02
C PHE A 29 -2.55 2.34 2.05
N THR A 30 -3.11 1.21 2.47
CA THR A 30 -4.15 1.17 3.51
C THR A 30 -3.68 0.31 4.66
N PHE A 31 -4.09 0.65 5.88
CA PHE A 31 -3.73 -0.14 7.04
C PHE A 31 -4.22 -1.59 6.89
N ASN A 32 -3.31 -2.55 7.00
CA ASN A 32 -3.59 -3.97 6.82
C ASN A 32 -3.59 -4.71 8.17
N SER A 33 -2.53 -4.56 8.96
CA SER A 33 -2.41 -5.31 10.21
C SER A 33 -1.50 -4.65 11.24
N ALA A 34 -1.73 -5.02 12.50
CA ALA A 34 -0.88 -4.70 13.63
C ALA A 34 -0.50 -5.99 14.38
N ARG A 35 0.79 -6.19 14.63
CA ARG A 35 1.31 -7.19 15.56
C ARG A 35 1.95 -6.44 16.71
N ARG A 36 1.48 -6.64 17.93
CA ARG A 36 1.98 -5.92 19.11
C ARG A 36 2.77 -6.85 20.00
N ASP A 37 3.78 -6.31 20.66
CA ASP A 37 4.59 -7.00 21.67
C ASP A 37 5.25 -8.31 21.18
N VAL A 38 5.61 -8.36 19.90
CA VAL A 38 6.25 -9.52 19.28
C VAL A 38 7.76 -9.49 19.47
N ARG A 39 8.37 -10.67 19.55
CA ARG A 39 9.84 -10.86 19.67
C ARG A 39 10.50 -11.35 18.37
N ALA A 40 9.70 -11.57 17.34
CA ALA A 40 10.11 -11.96 16.00
C ALA A 40 8.99 -11.56 15.04
N ASP A 41 9.34 -11.34 13.77
CA ASP A 41 8.37 -11.03 12.74
C ASP A 41 7.72 -12.30 12.19
N PRO A 42 6.40 -12.51 12.42
CA PRO A 42 5.70 -13.66 11.86
C PRO A 42 5.59 -13.61 10.33
N ASP A 43 5.70 -12.42 9.72
CA ASP A 43 5.55 -12.22 8.29
C ASP A 43 6.90 -12.28 7.54
N GLY A 44 8.02 -12.38 8.28
CA GLY A 44 9.37 -12.55 7.76
C GLY A 44 9.93 -11.35 6.97
N ILE A 45 9.34 -10.17 7.13
CA ILE A 45 9.85 -8.91 6.54
C ILE A 45 11.07 -8.43 7.32
N TRP A 46 11.03 -8.57 8.64
CA TRP A 46 12.08 -8.17 9.56
C TRP A 46 12.81 -9.39 10.10
N THR A 47 14.13 -9.30 10.13
CA THR A 47 15.02 -10.33 10.69
C THR A 47 16.17 -9.66 11.44
N GLY A 48 16.88 -10.43 12.26
CA GLY A 48 18.08 -9.95 12.94
C GLY A 48 17.81 -8.85 13.96
N ASP A 49 18.56 -7.75 13.84
CA ASP A 49 18.69 -6.71 14.87
C ASP A 49 17.41 -5.91 15.13
N ALA A 50 16.42 -5.99 14.26
CA ALA A 50 15.11 -5.35 14.41
C ALA A 50 14.40 -5.68 15.75
N PHE A 51 14.73 -6.82 16.37
CA PHE A 51 14.21 -7.27 17.67
C PHE A 51 15.27 -7.36 18.77
N ALA A 52 16.49 -6.84 18.54
CA ALA A 52 17.59 -6.95 19.51
C ALA A 52 17.26 -6.29 20.86
N GLY A 53 16.51 -5.18 20.84
CA GLY A 53 15.98 -4.47 22.02
C GLY A 53 14.82 -5.14 22.74
N GLY A 54 14.34 -6.29 22.25
CA GLY A 54 13.25 -7.05 22.87
C GLY A 54 11.94 -7.00 22.08
N LYS A 55 10.85 -6.57 22.73
CA LYS A 55 9.53 -6.57 22.10
C LYS A 55 9.39 -5.37 21.16
N ALA A 56 8.83 -5.61 19.98
CA ALA A 56 8.45 -4.57 19.04
C ALA A 56 6.96 -4.70 18.67
N SER A 57 6.39 -3.61 18.16
CA SER A 57 5.15 -3.68 17.38
C SER A 57 5.45 -3.49 15.90
N ILE A 58 4.75 -4.23 15.04
CA ILE A 58 4.87 -4.17 13.58
C ILE A 58 3.54 -3.69 13.04
N PHE A 59 3.56 -2.65 12.22
CA PHE A 59 2.39 -2.11 11.53
C PHE A 59 2.58 -2.20 10.04
N ASN A 60 1.65 -2.90 9.38
CA ASN A 60 1.71 -3.13 7.95
C ASN A 60 0.61 -2.37 7.25
N TYR A 61 0.98 -1.72 6.15
CA TYR A 61 0.10 -1.05 5.21
C TYR A 61 0.27 -1.73 3.85
N GLU A 62 -0.83 -2.04 3.18
CA GLU A 62 -0.80 -2.74 1.91
C GLU A 62 -1.44 -1.89 0.81
N MET A 63 -0.82 -1.92 -0.36
CA MET A 63 -1.37 -1.44 -1.60
C MET A 63 -1.41 -2.62 -2.59
N ARG A 64 -2.60 -2.93 -3.10
CA ARG A 64 -2.80 -3.99 -4.10
C ARG A 64 -2.97 -3.36 -5.46
N SER A 65 -2.27 -3.89 -6.46
CA SER A 65 -2.38 -3.46 -7.85
C SER A 65 -2.41 -4.67 -8.79
N GLY A 66 -2.73 -4.44 -10.07
CA GLY A 66 -2.63 -5.49 -11.09
C GLY A 66 -1.20 -6.01 -11.30
N ALA A 67 -0.18 -5.28 -10.84
CA ALA A 67 1.23 -5.68 -10.92
C ALA A 67 1.73 -6.46 -9.68
N GLY A 68 0.88 -6.62 -8.66
CA GLY A 68 1.23 -7.26 -7.39
C GLY A 68 0.89 -6.42 -6.17
N SER A 69 1.26 -6.93 -4.99
CA SER A 69 1.07 -6.24 -3.71
C SER A 69 2.37 -5.58 -3.24
N LEU A 70 2.28 -4.34 -2.81
CA LEU A 70 3.32 -3.66 -2.05
C LEU A 70 2.90 -3.56 -0.58
N ILE A 71 3.84 -3.83 0.32
CA ILE A 71 3.66 -3.74 1.77
C ILE A 71 4.66 -2.73 2.31
N VAL A 72 4.17 -1.71 3.00
CA VAL A 72 4.99 -0.91 3.91
C VAL A 72 4.87 -1.51 5.29
N SER A 73 5.99 -1.88 5.89
CA SER A 73 6.07 -2.40 7.25
C SER A 73 6.87 -1.44 8.10
N GLN A 74 6.33 -1.01 9.25
CA GLN A 74 7.01 -0.14 10.19
C GLN A 74 7.18 -0.83 11.54
N ILE A 75 8.40 -0.79 12.09
CA ILE A 75 8.71 -1.31 13.43
C ILE A 75 8.66 -0.18 14.45
N TRP A 76 7.93 -0.43 15.53
CA TRP A 76 7.90 0.40 16.73
C TRP A 76 8.65 -0.35 17.83
N ASN A 77 9.92 -0.02 18.00
CA ASN A 77 10.82 -0.52 19.03
C ASN A 77 11.59 0.67 19.64
N GLU A 78 12.69 0.41 20.35
CA GLU A 78 13.54 1.47 20.93
C GLU A 78 14.30 2.31 19.88
N ASP A 79 14.55 1.76 18.69
CA ASP A 79 15.15 2.50 17.57
C ASP A 79 14.16 3.47 16.92
N CYS A 80 12.86 3.23 17.09
CA CYS A 80 11.87 4.23 16.75
C CYS A 80 11.96 5.40 17.75
N SER A 81 12.68 6.45 17.33
CA SER A 81 12.62 7.74 18.00
C SER A 81 11.18 8.27 18.03
N SER A 82 10.90 9.27 18.88
CA SER A 82 9.55 9.85 19.03
C SER A 82 8.92 10.44 17.75
N SER A 83 9.62 10.42 16.62
CA SER A 83 9.14 10.95 15.34
C SER A 83 9.44 10.09 14.12
N VAL A 84 10.44 9.20 14.15
CA VAL A 84 10.79 8.32 13.02
C VAL A 84 11.09 6.88 13.45
N CYS A 85 10.58 5.93 12.69
CA CYS A 85 10.67 4.49 12.92
C CYS A 85 11.33 3.76 11.74
N PRO A 86 12.02 2.63 11.98
CA PRO A 86 12.45 1.73 10.91
C PRO A 86 11.26 1.31 10.05
N THR A 87 11.39 1.47 8.74
CA THR A 87 10.33 1.23 7.76
C THR A 87 10.89 0.53 6.53
N ARG A 88 10.20 -0.53 6.09
CA ARG A 88 10.52 -1.28 4.87
C ARG A 88 9.41 -1.20 3.86
N LEU A 89 9.76 -0.95 2.60
CA LEU A 89 8.89 -1.24 1.46
C LEU A 89 9.23 -2.62 0.92
N VAL A 90 8.21 -3.46 0.77
CA VAL A 90 8.36 -4.83 0.33
C VAL A 90 7.45 -5.10 -0.85
N ARG A 91 7.99 -5.71 -1.90
CA ARG A 91 7.22 -6.31 -2.99
C ARG A 91 6.88 -7.74 -2.63
N LEU A 92 5.60 -8.08 -2.70
CA LEU A 92 5.12 -9.45 -2.57
C LEU A 92 4.88 -10.01 -3.97
N GLU A 93 5.74 -10.95 -4.35
CA GLU A 93 5.62 -11.69 -5.61
C GLU A 93 4.48 -12.70 -5.55
N SER A 94 4.01 -13.15 -6.72
CA SER A 94 2.91 -14.11 -6.82
C SER A 94 3.21 -15.48 -6.22
N ASP A 95 4.49 -15.84 -6.07
CA ASP A 95 4.97 -17.07 -5.43
C ASP A 95 5.11 -16.94 -3.90
N GLY A 96 4.78 -15.76 -3.34
CA GLY A 96 4.90 -15.46 -1.92
C GLY A 96 6.28 -14.97 -1.49
N ARG A 97 7.24 -14.83 -2.42
CA ARG A 97 8.54 -14.24 -2.16
C ARG A 97 8.41 -12.75 -1.86
N ARG A 98 9.28 -12.26 -0.98
CA ARG A 98 9.32 -10.87 -0.53
C ARG A 98 10.64 -10.24 -0.91
N ILE A 99 10.58 -9.10 -1.60
CA ILE A 99 11.76 -8.31 -2.01
C ILE A 99 11.72 -6.97 -1.29
N VAL A 100 12.74 -6.67 -0.50
CA VAL A 100 12.85 -5.38 0.17
C VAL A 100 13.38 -4.34 -0.82
N LEU A 101 12.53 -3.35 -1.14
CA LEU A 101 12.85 -2.27 -2.07
C LEU A 101 13.47 -1.07 -1.34
N VAL A 102 12.89 -0.72 -0.18
CA VAL A 102 13.34 0.35 0.73
C VAL A 102 13.53 -0.23 2.12
N ASP A 103 14.59 0.19 2.81
CA ASP A 103 14.90 -0.16 4.22
C ASP A 103 15.54 1.08 4.85
N ASP A 104 14.72 1.93 5.48
CA ASP A 104 15.15 3.24 5.99
C ASP A 104 14.26 3.72 7.16
N MET A 105 14.49 4.92 7.68
CA MET A 105 13.73 5.55 8.76
C MET A 105 12.70 6.53 8.20
N MET A 106 11.43 6.38 8.57
CA MET A 106 10.34 7.27 8.11
C MET A 106 9.50 7.76 9.28
N HIS A 107 8.63 8.75 9.06
CA HIS A 107 7.75 9.25 10.11
C HIS A 107 6.94 8.14 10.77
N GLN A 108 6.86 8.23 12.09
CA GLN A 108 6.03 7.35 12.89
C GLN A 108 4.56 7.49 12.44
N VAL A 109 3.93 6.37 12.11
CA VAL A 109 2.52 6.35 11.71
C VAL A 109 1.69 5.72 12.81
N VAL A 110 0.94 6.54 13.54
CA VAL A 110 -0.03 6.03 14.52
C VAL A 110 -1.12 5.25 13.78
N PRO A 111 -1.36 3.97 14.11
CA PRO A 111 -2.41 3.20 13.46
C PRO A 111 -3.78 3.89 13.63
N PRO A 112 -4.64 3.91 12.59
CA PRO A 112 -5.91 4.65 12.62
C PRO A 112 -6.83 4.30 13.79
N ASN A 113 -6.74 3.06 14.28
CA ASN A 113 -7.57 2.53 15.36
C ASN A 113 -6.81 2.36 16.70
N ASP A 114 -5.70 3.08 16.90
CA ASP A 114 -4.98 2.98 18.17
C ASP A 114 -5.78 3.67 19.30
N PRO A 115 -6.26 2.91 20.31
CA PRO A 115 -7.18 3.43 21.31
C PRO A 115 -6.56 4.53 22.18
N ARG A 116 -5.22 4.65 22.23
CA ARG A 116 -4.53 5.72 22.96
C ARG A 116 -4.80 7.10 22.37
N PHE A 117 -5.19 7.16 21.10
CA PHE A 117 -5.42 8.40 20.36
C PHE A 117 -6.90 8.59 20.00
N ALA A 118 -7.78 7.71 20.47
CA ALA A 118 -9.21 7.81 20.24
C ALA A 118 -9.76 9.08 20.91
N GLY A 119 -10.31 10.00 20.12
CA GLY A 119 -10.96 11.22 20.61
C GLY A 119 -10.06 12.46 20.73
N LEU A 120 -8.78 12.38 20.33
CA LEU A 120 -7.95 13.58 20.22
C LEU A 120 -8.40 14.43 19.01
N PRO A 121 -8.52 15.76 19.14
CA PRO A 121 -8.82 16.63 18.01
C PRO A 121 -7.65 16.59 17.01
N LYS A 122 -7.99 16.46 15.72
CA LYS A 122 -7.02 16.41 14.62
C LYS A 122 -7.38 17.46 13.58
N SER A 123 -6.36 18.07 12.98
CA SER A 123 -6.52 18.86 11.75
C SER A 123 -6.95 17.97 10.59
N ALA A 124 -7.46 18.57 9.51
CA ALA A 124 -7.87 17.83 8.32
C ALA A 124 -6.67 17.12 7.66
N GLU A 125 -5.52 17.79 7.67
CA GLU A 125 -4.24 17.30 7.15
C GLU A 125 -3.75 16.07 7.94
N GLN A 126 -3.83 16.12 9.28
CA GLN A 126 -3.50 14.98 10.13
C GLN A 126 -4.45 13.79 9.89
N ALA A 127 -5.75 14.07 9.75
CA ALA A 127 -6.72 13.01 9.47
C ALA A 127 -6.50 12.37 8.08
N GLU A 128 -6.10 13.16 7.09
CA GLU A 128 -5.76 12.66 5.76
C GLU A 128 -4.48 11.83 5.76
N TYR A 129 -3.43 12.32 6.42
CA TYR A 129 -2.19 11.58 6.59
C TYR A 129 -2.42 10.25 7.30
N GLU A 130 -3.23 10.19 8.36
CA GLU A 130 -3.52 8.92 9.05
C GLU A 130 -4.28 7.91 8.18
N ARG A 131 -5.13 8.38 7.26
CA ARG A 131 -5.81 7.51 6.29
C ARG A 131 -4.86 6.98 5.23
N HIS A 132 -3.98 7.84 4.72
CA HIS A 132 -3.07 7.56 3.60
C HIS A 132 -1.63 8.02 3.90
N PRO A 133 -0.96 7.39 4.88
CA PRO A 133 0.33 7.86 5.40
C PRO A 133 1.47 7.59 4.43
N PHE A 134 1.32 6.57 3.59
CA PHE A 134 2.27 6.19 2.57
C PHE A 134 1.64 6.33 1.19
N ARG A 135 2.41 6.86 0.24
CA ARG A 135 2.03 6.99 -1.16
C ARG A 135 3.22 6.70 -2.05
N LEU A 136 2.94 6.32 -3.29
CA LEU A 136 3.96 6.36 -4.33
C LEU A 136 3.98 7.74 -4.99
N SER A 137 5.14 8.16 -5.50
CA SER A 137 5.19 9.25 -6.47
C SER A 137 4.36 8.90 -7.71
N GLN A 138 3.98 9.91 -8.50
CA GLN A 138 3.16 9.71 -9.71
C GLN A 138 3.80 8.73 -10.71
N ASP A 139 5.13 8.67 -10.77
CA ASP A 139 5.88 7.76 -11.63
C ASP A 139 6.16 6.40 -10.98
N GLY A 140 5.71 6.18 -9.74
CA GLY A 140 5.91 4.94 -8.98
C GLY A 140 7.33 4.71 -8.48
N LYS A 141 8.27 5.66 -8.70
CA LYS A 141 9.70 5.46 -8.41
C LYS A 141 10.12 5.84 -7.01
N LYS A 142 9.25 6.48 -6.24
CA LYS A 142 9.55 6.91 -4.87
C LYS A 142 8.46 6.47 -3.91
N LEU A 143 8.87 6.02 -2.74
CA LEU A 143 8.00 5.92 -1.58
C LEU A 143 7.99 7.25 -0.85
N LEU A 144 6.80 7.74 -0.51
CA LEU A 144 6.57 9.00 0.18
C LEU A 144 5.92 8.75 1.54
N ASN A 145 6.39 9.49 2.55
CA ASN A 145 5.78 9.54 3.88
C ASN A 145 5.94 10.96 4.45
N ASP A 146 4.89 11.76 4.28
CA ASP A 146 4.91 13.22 4.51
C ASP A 146 6.05 13.92 3.74
N ASP A 147 7.03 14.50 4.42
CA ASP A 147 8.21 15.16 3.85
C ASP A 147 9.36 14.18 3.48
N PHE A 148 9.26 12.91 3.89
CA PHE A 148 10.24 11.90 3.52
C PHE A 148 9.98 11.32 2.13
N SER A 149 11.07 11.08 1.39
CA SER A 149 11.03 10.51 0.03
C SER A 149 12.22 9.60 -0.23
N PHE A 150 11.96 8.37 -0.67
CA PHE A 150 12.99 7.36 -0.91
C PHE A 150 12.84 6.75 -2.29
N ASP A 151 13.95 6.61 -3.00
CA ASP A 151 13.97 5.95 -4.30
C ASP A 151 13.71 4.45 -4.15
N ILE A 152 12.83 3.95 -4.99
CA ILE A 152 12.49 2.54 -5.10
C ILE A 152 13.40 1.95 -6.16
N ASP A 153 14.38 1.20 -5.69
CA ASP A 153 15.27 0.45 -6.57
C ASP A 153 14.60 -0.86 -7.00
N GLU A 154 13.96 -0.84 -8.17
CA GLU A 154 13.34 -2.02 -8.77
C GLU A 154 14.36 -3.02 -9.35
N SER A 155 15.65 -2.68 -9.38
CA SER A 155 16.69 -3.61 -9.82
C SER A 155 17.07 -4.64 -8.74
N LYS A 156 16.58 -4.47 -7.51
CA LYS A 156 16.76 -5.43 -6.42
C LYS A 156 15.99 -6.73 -6.75
N PRO A 157 16.67 -7.90 -6.70
CA PRO A 157 16.14 -9.18 -7.18
C PRO A 157 15.02 -9.77 -6.35
#